data_AF-A0AAJ4YAV0-F1
#
_entry.id   AF-A0AAJ4YAV0-F1
#
_cell.length_a   1.000
_cell.length_b   1.000
_cell.length_c   1.000
_cell.angle_alpha   90.00
_cell.angle_beta   90.00
_cell.angle_gamma   90.00
#
_symmetry.space_group_name_H-M   'P 1'
#
loop_
_entity.id
_entity.type
_entity.pdbx_description
1 polymer ?
#
loop_
_entity_poly.entity_id
_entity_poly.type
_entity_poly.pdbx_seq_one_letter_code
_entity_poly.pdbx_strand_id
1 'polypeptide(L)'
;MHSTENQMPRTLGDHTWHESAACRSTPHHQADPDLFFPEPDEMDRIRAAKALCAQCPVRATCLDAALENGDRDGIRGGMTEEERDLLHRKFQSRFDYARVNAVLAGRDIHLTQAERDAVVRAAYQAEMPAERLARLLKVTEEHAEKLYRRTRREIRNRAVDHQKRTNKTKEKPKSRTKALKAPAAETPARNDLGTAA
;
A
#
# COMPACT_ATOMS: atom_id res chain seq x y z
N MET A 1 19.30 10.05 8.22
CA MET A 1 18.85 10.36 6.85
C MET A 1 18.65 9.03 6.13
N HIS A 2 17.52 8.37 6.35
CA HIS A 2 17.21 7.13 5.62
C HIS A 2 16.49 7.58 4.37
N SER A 3 17.24 7.68 3.28
CA SER A 3 16.70 7.95 1.96
C SER A 3 15.49 7.04 1.76
N THR A 4 14.33 7.64 1.58
CA THR A 4 13.25 7.07 0.78
C THR A 4 13.80 6.96 -0.64
N GLU A 5 14.77 6.06 -0.82
CA GLU A 5 15.25 5.69 -2.11
C GLU A 5 14.04 5.05 -2.76
N ASN A 6 13.58 5.72 -3.81
CA ASN A 6 12.49 5.33 -4.68
C ASN A 6 12.93 4.03 -5.38
N GLN A 7 13.02 2.96 -4.59
CA GLN A 7 13.58 1.68 -4.99
C GLN A 7 12.57 1.12 -5.98
N MET A 8 12.95 1.12 -7.26
CA MET A 8 12.10 0.57 -8.29
C MET A 8 11.67 -0.84 -7.87
N PRO A 9 10.38 -1.19 -8.03
CA PRO A 9 9.89 -2.51 -7.65
C PRO A 9 10.73 -3.57 -8.36
N ARG A 10 11.05 -4.67 -7.67
CA ARG A 10 11.82 -5.77 -8.29
C ARG A 10 11.05 -6.38 -9.45
N THR A 11 11.77 -6.85 -10.46
CA THR A 11 11.18 -7.70 -11.49
C THR A 11 10.84 -9.07 -10.92
N LEU A 12 9.79 -9.70 -11.45
CA LEU A 12 9.42 -11.05 -11.07
C LEU A 12 10.59 -12.01 -11.39
N GLY A 13 10.96 -12.86 -10.42
CA GLY A 13 12.09 -13.78 -10.56
C GLY A 13 13.48 -13.16 -10.38
N ASP A 14 13.58 -11.87 -10.02
CA ASP A 14 14.87 -11.28 -9.66
C ASP A 14 15.33 -11.74 -8.26
N HIS A 15 16.41 -12.51 -8.25
CA HIS A 15 17.08 -13.04 -7.06
C HIS A 15 18.49 -12.45 -6.86
N THR A 16 18.92 -11.50 -7.68
CA THR A 16 20.28 -10.92 -7.62
C THR A 16 20.55 -10.25 -6.26
N TRP A 17 19.51 -9.70 -5.63
CA TRP A 17 19.60 -9.10 -4.30
C TRP A 17 19.99 -10.09 -3.19
N HIS A 18 19.79 -11.41 -3.37
CA HIS A 18 20.28 -12.42 -2.43
C HIS A 18 21.80 -12.32 -2.25
N GLU A 19 22.52 -11.87 -3.27
CA GLU A 19 23.98 -11.79 -3.21
C GLU A 19 24.48 -10.73 -2.25
N SER A 20 23.67 -9.71 -2.00
CA SER A 20 23.95 -8.61 -1.06
C SER A 20 23.34 -8.84 0.32
N ALA A 21 22.71 -10.00 0.57
CA ALA A 21 22.11 -10.30 1.86
C ALA A 21 23.17 -10.57 2.92
N ALA A 22 23.14 -9.83 4.04
CA ALA A 22 24.08 -10.02 5.15
C ALA A 22 23.97 -11.40 5.82
N CYS A 23 22.79 -12.03 5.74
CA CYS A 23 22.56 -13.39 6.23
C CYS A 23 23.05 -14.49 5.27
N ARG A 24 23.58 -14.14 4.09
CA ARG A 24 24.15 -15.12 3.17
C ARG A 24 25.48 -15.63 3.72
N SER A 25 25.63 -16.95 3.77
CA SER A 25 26.92 -17.56 4.10
C SER A 25 27.90 -17.39 2.94
N THR A 26 29.10 -16.90 3.28
CA THR A 26 30.23 -16.68 2.37
C THR A 26 31.48 -17.34 2.98
N PRO A 27 32.55 -17.56 2.20
CA PRO A 27 33.80 -18.10 2.74
C PRO A 27 34.40 -17.30 3.91
N HIS A 28 34.06 -16.01 4.04
CA HIS A 28 34.56 -15.11 5.09
C HIS A 28 33.56 -14.89 6.23
N HIS A 29 32.31 -15.33 6.07
CA HIS A 29 31.24 -15.11 7.03
C HIS A 29 30.25 -16.26 6.93
N GLN A 30 30.26 -17.16 7.91
CA GLN A 30 29.30 -18.25 8.00
C GLN A 30 28.11 -17.80 8.84
N ALA A 31 26.97 -17.55 8.19
CA ALA A 31 25.71 -17.38 8.90
C ALA A 31 25.08 -18.76 9.13
N ASP A 32 24.54 -18.97 10.33
CA ASP A 32 23.70 -20.14 10.62
C ASP A 32 22.28 -19.89 10.06
N PRO A 33 21.79 -20.69 9.10
CA PRO A 33 20.43 -20.55 8.58
C PRO A 33 19.37 -20.73 9.66
N ASP A 34 19.63 -21.58 10.66
CA ASP A 34 18.65 -21.90 11.69
C ASP A 34 18.42 -20.67 12.59
N LEU A 35 19.39 -19.75 12.69
CA LEU A 35 19.24 -18.48 13.42
C LEU A 35 17.95 -17.71 13.07
N PHE A 36 17.48 -17.85 11.83
CA PHE A 36 16.29 -17.17 11.33
C PHE A 36 14.99 -17.92 11.56
N PHE A 37 15.01 -19.11 12.18
CA PHE A 37 13.82 -19.89 12.52
C PHE A 37 13.80 -20.19 14.03
N PRO A 38 13.71 -19.16 14.89
CA PRO A 38 13.61 -19.34 16.33
C PRO A 38 12.22 -19.80 16.76
N GLU A 39 12.16 -20.56 17.85
CA GLU A 39 10.92 -20.74 18.61
C GLU A 39 10.52 -19.43 19.33
N PRO A 40 9.23 -19.23 19.69
CA PRO A 40 8.75 -17.98 20.28
C PRO A 40 9.43 -17.56 21.59
N ASP A 41 9.99 -18.50 22.36
CA ASP A 41 10.66 -18.26 23.63
C ASP A 41 12.19 -18.05 23.51
N GLU A 42 12.77 -18.27 22.33
CA GLU A 42 14.20 -18.07 22.05
C GLU A 42 14.54 -16.58 21.82
N MET A 43 14.29 -15.74 22.83
CA MET A 43 14.42 -14.28 22.73
C MET A 43 15.82 -13.80 22.36
N ASP A 44 16.87 -14.51 22.80
CA ASP A 44 18.25 -14.19 22.45
C ASP A 44 18.53 -14.44 20.96
N ARG A 45 17.97 -15.54 20.41
CA ARG A 45 18.07 -15.90 18.99
C ARG A 45 17.31 -14.91 18.12
N ILE A 46 16.09 -14.53 18.51
CA ILE A 46 15.30 -13.49 17.86
C ILE A 46 16.07 -12.17 17.81
N ARG A 47 16.66 -11.75 18.95
CA ARG A 47 17.45 -10.51 19.03
C ARG A 47 18.69 -10.56 18.13
N ALA A 48 19.40 -11.68 18.10
CA ALA A 48 20.57 -11.87 17.24
C ALA A 48 20.20 -11.81 15.74
N ALA A 49 19.16 -12.52 15.32
CA ALA A 49 18.68 -12.50 13.93
C ALA A 49 18.26 -11.08 13.49
N LYS A 50 17.49 -10.37 14.34
CA LYS A 50 17.08 -8.99 14.06
C LYS A 50 18.26 -8.02 13.98
N ALA A 51 19.27 -8.19 14.82
CA ALA A 51 20.49 -7.37 14.79
C ALA A 51 21.26 -7.54 13.48
N LEU A 52 21.31 -8.76 12.92
CA LEU A 52 21.90 -8.98 11.60
C LEU A 52 21.04 -8.33 10.50
N CYS A 53 19.71 -8.52 10.54
CA CYS A 53 18.81 -7.89 9.58
C CYS A 53 18.88 -6.36 9.60
N ALA A 54 19.10 -5.74 10.76
CA ALA A 54 19.19 -4.29 10.90
C ALA A 54 20.31 -3.67 10.06
N GLN A 55 21.39 -4.42 9.84
CA GLN A 55 22.58 -4.01 9.07
C GLN A 55 22.52 -4.45 7.61
N CYS A 56 21.49 -5.21 7.22
CA CYS A 56 21.39 -5.80 5.89
C CYS A 56 20.94 -4.75 4.85
N PRO A 57 21.70 -4.53 3.75
CA PRO A 57 21.36 -3.51 2.75
C PRO A 57 20.08 -3.84 1.97
N VAL A 58 19.72 -5.13 1.89
CA VAL A 58 18.53 -5.62 1.17
C VAL A 58 17.36 -5.93 2.10
N ARG A 59 17.35 -5.38 3.33
CA ARG A 59 16.29 -5.64 4.33
C ARG A 59 14.88 -5.37 3.80
N ALA A 60 14.68 -4.22 3.15
CA ALA A 60 13.39 -3.83 2.58
C ALA A 60 13.00 -4.76 1.42
N THR A 61 13.94 -5.06 0.53
CA THR A 61 13.76 -5.98 -0.60
C THR A 61 13.39 -7.40 -0.15
N CYS A 62 14.04 -7.88 0.92
CA CYS A 62 13.76 -9.17 1.55
C CYS A 62 12.34 -9.22 2.14
N LEU A 63 11.90 -8.15 2.81
CA LEU A 63 10.54 -8.07 3.33
C LEU A 63 9.51 -8.06 2.20
N ASP A 64 9.70 -7.25 1.16
CA ASP A 64 8.79 -7.19 0.00
C ASP A 64 8.72 -8.56 -0.70
N ALA A 65 9.86 -9.24 -0.88
CA ALA A 65 9.90 -10.59 -1.45
C ALA A 65 9.11 -11.60 -0.60
N ALA A 66 9.28 -11.59 0.72
CA ALA A 66 8.54 -12.49 1.62
C ALA A 66 7.02 -12.25 1.53
N LEU A 67 6.58 -10.99 1.46
CA LEU A 67 5.16 -10.65 1.31
C LEU A 67 4.60 -11.06 -0.07
N GLU A 68 5.37 -10.84 -1.14
CA GLU A 68 5.00 -11.23 -2.51
C GLU A 68 4.85 -12.75 -2.68
N ASN A 69 5.72 -13.52 -2.04
CA ASN A 69 5.73 -14.99 -2.10
C ASN A 69 4.77 -15.63 -1.09
N GLY A 70 4.31 -14.88 -0.09
CA GLY A 70 3.52 -15.42 1.02
C GLY A 70 4.36 -16.23 2.01
N ASP A 71 5.66 -15.95 2.12
CA ASP A 71 6.58 -16.62 3.05
C ASP A 71 6.27 -16.18 4.48
N ARG A 72 5.67 -17.08 5.27
CA ARG A 72 5.24 -16.79 6.65
C ARG A 72 6.26 -17.15 7.69
N ASP A 73 7.12 -18.12 7.38
CA ASP A 73 8.00 -18.73 8.38
C ASP A 73 9.29 -17.93 8.59
N GLY A 74 9.80 -18.01 9.81
CA GLY A 74 11.05 -17.41 10.27
C GLY A 74 11.08 -15.89 10.27
N ILE A 75 12.28 -15.35 10.47
CA ILE A 75 12.58 -13.92 10.47
C ILE A 75 12.97 -13.49 9.05
N ARG A 76 12.20 -12.57 8.48
CA ARG A 76 12.38 -12.02 7.14
C ARG A 76 12.36 -10.49 7.21
N GLY A 77 13.30 -9.84 6.56
CA GLY A 77 13.39 -8.37 6.56
C GLY A 77 13.48 -7.75 7.97
N GLY A 78 13.97 -8.50 8.97
CA GLY A 78 14.07 -8.05 10.36
C GLY A 78 12.78 -8.12 11.18
N MET A 79 11.73 -8.76 10.67
CA MET A 79 10.47 -8.97 11.37
C MET A 79 10.28 -10.46 11.69
N THR A 80 9.66 -10.79 12.82
CA THR A 80 9.20 -12.17 13.13
C THR A 80 7.95 -12.54 12.33
N GLU A 81 7.53 -13.80 12.41
CA GLU A 81 6.28 -14.28 11.79
C GLU A 81 5.07 -13.48 12.28
N GLU A 82 4.93 -13.34 13.61
CA GLU A 82 3.85 -12.60 14.26
C GLU A 82 3.83 -11.12 13.85
N GLU A 83 4.99 -10.47 13.79
CA GLU A 83 5.11 -9.07 13.36
C GLU A 83 4.70 -8.88 11.89
N ARG A 84 4.92 -9.89 11.05
CA ARG A 84 4.55 -9.84 9.62
C ARG A 84 3.10 -10.24 9.35
N ASP A 85 2.38 -10.88 10.27
CA ASP A 85 1.02 -11.38 10.00
C ASP A 85 0.07 -10.27 9.51
N LEU A 86 0.09 -9.11 10.18
CA LEU A 86 -0.71 -7.95 9.77
C LEU A 86 -0.30 -7.41 8.39
N LEU A 87 0.98 -7.51 8.03
CA LEU A 87 1.47 -7.08 6.72
C LEU A 87 0.97 -8.03 5.63
N HIS A 88 1.06 -9.34 5.85
CA HIS A 88 0.50 -10.35 4.95
C HIS A 88 -1.00 -10.15 4.71
N ARG A 89 -1.76 -9.89 5.79
CA ARG A 89 -3.21 -9.63 5.69
C ARG A 89 -3.54 -8.36 4.90
N LYS A 90 -2.71 -7.32 5.02
CA LYS A 90 -2.88 -6.05 4.30
C LYS A 90 -2.23 -6.04 2.91
N PHE A 91 -1.39 -7.02 2.60
CA PHE A 91 -0.63 -7.04 1.35
C PHE A 91 -1.54 -7.01 0.12
N GLN A 92 -2.64 -7.77 0.15
CA GLN A 92 -3.61 -7.80 -0.96
C GLN A 92 -4.29 -6.45 -1.23
N SER A 93 -4.33 -5.56 -0.23
CA SER A 93 -4.87 -4.20 -0.37
C SER A 93 -3.79 -3.13 -0.52
N ARG A 94 -2.50 -3.51 -0.58
CA ARG A 94 -1.41 -2.57 -0.91
C ARG A 94 -1.70 -1.97 -2.28
N PHE A 95 -1.46 -0.67 -2.39
CA PHE A 95 -1.68 0.06 -3.61
C PHE A 95 -0.57 1.09 -3.83
N ASP A 96 0.32 0.81 -4.78
CA ASP A 96 1.40 1.71 -5.18
C ASP A 96 1.29 2.08 -6.67
N TYR A 97 1.10 3.37 -6.94
CA TYR A 97 1.05 3.90 -8.30
C TYR A 97 2.34 3.71 -9.09
N ALA A 98 3.51 3.70 -8.43
CA ALA A 98 4.78 3.46 -9.10
C ALA A 98 4.82 2.06 -9.72
N ARG A 99 4.24 1.06 -9.05
CA ARG A 99 4.11 -0.31 -9.56
C ARG A 99 3.15 -0.39 -10.73
N VAL A 100 1.99 0.25 -10.62
CA VAL A 100 1.01 0.35 -11.74
C VAL A 100 1.67 0.95 -12.98
N ASN A 101 2.39 2.07 -12.82
CA ASN A 101 3.08 2.75 -13.91
C ASN A 101 4.22 1.91 -14.49
N ALA A 102 4.98 1.19 -13.66
CA ALA A 102 6.03 0.28 -14.11
C ALA A 102 5.47 -0.81 -15.02
N VAL A 103 4.33 -1.42 -14.68
CA VAL A 103 3.67 -2.42 -15.54
C VAL A 103 3.15 -1.82 -16.83
N LEU A 104 2.53 -0.64 -16.79
CA LEU A 104 2.10 0.05 -18.01
C LEU A 104 3.27 0.39 -18.95
N ALA A 105 4.46 0.63 -18.38
CA ALA A 105 5.72 0.79 -19.09
C ALA A 105 6.35 -0.53 -19.59
N GLY A 106 5.69 -1.67 -19.37
CA GLY A 106 6.14 -2.99 -19.86
C GLY A 106 7.00 -3.78 -18.88
N ARG A 107 7.12 -3.34 -17.61
CA ARG A 107 7.85 -4.11 -16.61
C ARG A 107 7.05 -5.27 -16.07
N ASP A 108 7.74 -6.39 -15.85
CA ASP A 108 7.20 -7.59 -15.23
C ASP A 108 7.48 -7.57 -13.73
N ILE A 109 6.49 -7.18 -12.92
CA ILE A 109 6.60 -7.09 -11.46
C ILE A 109 5.40 -7.76 -10.80
N HIS A 110 5.51 -8.12 -9.52
CA HIS A 110 4.36 -8.63 -8.77
C HIS A 110 3.30 -7.54 -8.61
N LEU A 111 2.04 -7.86 -8.88
CA LEU A 111 0.90 -6.97 -8.67
C LEU A 111 -0.06 -7.60 -7.66
N THR A 112 -0.45 -6.81 -6.67
CA THR A 112 -1.62 -7.13 -5.84
C THR A 112 -2.90 -7.04 -6.67
N GLN A 113 -4.00 -7.54 -6.11
CA GLN A 113 -5.30 -7.45 -6.79
C GLN A 113 -5.71 -6.00 -7.02
N ALA A 114 -5.48 -5.11 -6.06
CA ALA A 114 -5.81 -3.68 -6.19
C ALA A 114 -4.98 -2.99 -7.29
N GLU A 115 -3.67 -3.28 -7.36
CA GLU A 115 -2.79 -2.75 -8.40
C GLU A 115 -3.15 -3.30 -9.79
N ARG A 116 -3.48 -4.60 -9.88
CA ARG A 116 -3.95 -5.23 -11.12
C ARG A 116 -5.23 -4.59 -11.64
N ASP A 117 -6.22 -4.37 -10.77
CA ASP A 117 -7.47 -3.70 -11.15
C ASP A 117 -7.23 -2.26 -11.62
N ALA A 118 -6.25 -1.56 -11.04
CA ALA A 118 -5.85 -0.23 -11.51
C ALA A 118 -5.14 -0.24 -12.86
N VAL A 119 -4.25 -1.22 -13.12
CA VAL A 119 -3.65 -1.41 -14.45
C VAL A 119 -4.74 -1.61 -15.50
N VAL A 120 -5.72 -2.48 -15.24
CA VAL A 120 -6.84 -2.72 -16.15
C VAL A 120 -7.63 -1.44 -16.41
N ARG A 121 -7.96 -0.68 -15.34
CA ARG A 121 -8.72 0.57 -15.47
C ARG A 121 -7.96 1.62 -16.27
N ALA A 122 -6.67 1.81 -15.99
CA ALA A 122 -5.83 2.77 -16.69
C ALA A 122 -5.68 2.38 -18.17
N ALA A 123 -5.43 1.10 -18.45
CA ALA A 123 -5.34 0.58 -19.81
C ALA A 123 -6.65 0.78 -20.60
N TYR A 124 -7.80 0.51 -19.97
CA TYR A 124 -9.12 0.75 -20.58
C TYR A 124 -9.35 2.22 -20.91
N GLN A 125 -9.02 3.13 -19.97
CA GLN A 125 -9.17 4.57 -20.17
C GLN A 125 -8.22 5.13 -21.24
N ALA A 126 -7.05 4.51 -21.41
CA ALA A 126 -6.09 4.84 -22.45
C ALA A 126 -6.40 4.16 -23.80
N GLU A 127 -7.56 3.49 -23.93
CA GLU A 127 -7.98 2.76 -25.13
C GLU A 127 -6.92 1.73 -25.60
N MET A 128 -6.21 1.14 -24.64
CA MET A 128 -5.18 0.16 -24.92
C MET A 128 -5.79 -1.13 -25.50
N PRO A 129 -5.27 -1.69 -26.61
CA PRO A 129 -5.74 -2.95 -27.16
C PRO A 129 -5.65 -4.11 -26.13
N ALA A 130 -6.63 -5.01 -26.15
CA ALA A 130 -6.74 -6.10 -25.17
C ALA A 130 -5.54 -7.05 -25.23
N GLU A 131 -4.95 -7.25 -26.41
CA GLU A 131 -3.74 -8.03 -26.67
C GLU A 131 -2.56 -7.49 -25.87
N ARG A 132 -2.43 -6.16 -25.80
CA ARG A 132 -1.35 -5.51 -25.05
C ARG A 132 -1.57 -5.69 -23.55
N LEU A 133 -2.79 -5.48 -23.06
CA LEU A 133 -3.10 -5.73 -21.64
C LEU A 133 -2.85 -7.18 -21.25
N ALA A 134 -3.23 -8.14 -22.11
CA ALA A 134 -3.02 -9.56 -21.92
C ALA A 134 -1.53 -9.88 -21.74
N ARG A 135 -0.66 -9.32 -22.59
CA ARG A 135 0.81 -9.45 -22.45
C ARG A 135 1.31 -8.87 -21.13
N LEU A 136 0.88 -7.66 -20.76
CA LEU A 136 1.32 -7.00 -19.51
C LEU A 136 0.93 -7.80 -18.25
N LEU A 137 -0.28 -8.36 -18.23
CA LEU A 137 -0.80 -9.07 -17.07
C LEU A 137 -0.54 -10.59 -17.10
N LYS A 138 0.09 -11.09 -18.18
CA LYS A 138 0.32 -12.51 -18.45
C LYS A 138 -0.97 -13.35 -18.37
N VAL A 139 -2.02 -12.85 -19.00
CA VAL A 139 -3.32 -13.54 -19.11
C VAL A 139 -3.66 -13.78 -20.58
N THR A 140 -4.69 -14.57 -20.85
CA THR A 140 -5.19 -14.72 -22.22
C THR A 140 -5.87 -13.44 -22.69
N GLU A 141 -5.86 -13.20 -24.00
CA GLU A 141 -6.56 -12.08 -24.62
C GLU A 141 -8.05 -12.09 -24.29
N GLU A 142 -8.71 -13.25 -24.36
CA GLU A 142 -10.11 -13.42 -23.96
C GLU A 142 -10.36 -12.98 -22.49
N HIS A 143 -9.40 -13.27 -21.59
CA HIS A 143 -9.50 -12.82 -20.21
C HIS A 143 -9.34 -11.29 -20.09
N ALA A 144 -8.42 -10.69 -20.84
CA ALA A 144 -8.27 -9.23 -20.89
C ALA A 144 -9.56 -8.54 -21.41
N GLU A 145 -10.24 -9.11 -22.40
CA GLU A 145 -11.55 -8.61 -22.86
C GLU A 145 -12.63 -8.73 -21.78
N LYS A 146 -12.65 -9.84 -21.02
CA LYS A 146 -13.56 -10.00 -19.87
C LYS A 146 -13.29 -8.93 -18.81
N LEU A 147 -12.02 -8.62 -18.53
CA LEU A 147 -11.63 -7.54 -17.63
C LEU A 147 -12.14 -6.18 -18.13
N TYR A 148 -11.94 -5.82 -19.40
CA TYR A 148 -12.49 -4.59 -19.97
C TYR A 148 -14.01 -4.51 -19.93
N ARG A 149 -14.72 -5.62 -20.22
CA ARG A 149 -16.17 -5.69 -20.06
C ARG A 149 -16.61 -5.42 -18.62
N ARG A 150 -15.89 -5.98 -17.63
CA ARG A 150 -16.14 -5.73 -16.21
C ARG A 150 -15.89 -4.26 -15.86
N THR A 151 -14.74 -3.71 -16.24
CA THR A 151 -14.37 -2.31 -16.01
C THR A 151 -15.37 -1.33 -16.63
N ARG A 152 -15.82 -1.56 -17.87
CA ARG A 152 -16.85 -0.75 -18.52
C ARG A 152 -18.16 -0.72 -17.72
N ARG A 153 -18.58 -1.87 -17.18
CA ARG A 153 -19.77 -1.97 -16.32
C ARG A 153 -19.57 -1.24 -15.01
N GLU A 154 -18.42 -1.41 -14.35
CA GLU A 154 -18.10 -0.71 -13.10
C GLU A 154 -18.12 0.82 -13.25
N ILE A 155 -17.49 1.34 -14.31
CA ILE A 155 -17.47 2.79 -14.61
C ILE A 155 -18.90 3.30 -14.82
N ARG A 156 -19.71 2.59 -15.62
CA ARG A 156 -21.12 2.94 -15.86
C ARG A 156 -21.92 2.94 -14.56
N ASN A 157 -21.79 1.89 -13.75
CA ASN A 157 -22.53 1.74 -12.49
C ASN A 157 -22.14 2.86 -11.51
N ARG A 158 -20.86 3.20 -11.40
CA ARG A 158 -20.40 4.35 -10.60
C ARG A 158 -21.02 5.67 -11.05
N ALA A 159 -21.13 5.90 -12.36
CA ALA A 159 -21.78 7.08 -12.90
C ALA A 159 -23.28 7.14 -12.53
N VAL A 160 -23.98 6.01 -12.63
CA VAL A 160 -25.39 5.88 -12.20
C VAL A 160 -25.54 6.12 -10.70
N ASP A 161 -24.69 5.53 -9.87
CA ASP A 161 -24.72 5.69 -8.41
C ASP A 161 -24.42 7.13 -8.00
N HIS A 162 -23.45 7.77 -8.67
CA HIS A 162 -23.18 9.19 -8.51
C HIS A 162 -24.41 10.03 -8.86
N GLN A 163 -25.04 9.78 -10.00
CA GLN A 163 -26.26 10.49 -10.42
C GLN A 163 -27.41 10.31 -9.41
N LYS A 164 -27.67 9.09 -8.94
CA LYS A 164 -28.66 8.80 -7.89
C LYS A 164 -28.37 9.56 -6.60
N ARG A 165 -27.10 9.60 -6.15
CA ARG A 165 -26.70 10.37 -4.96
C ARG A 165 -26.96 11.86 -5.17
N THR A 166 -26.60 12.42 -6.32
CA THR A 166 -26.84 13.85 -6.62
C THR A 166 -28.33 14.20 -6.67
N ASN A 167 -29.16 13.34 -7.25
CA ASN A 167 -30.61 13.54 -7.30
C ASN A 167 -31.23 13.47 -5.90
N LYS A 168 -30.82 12.50 -5.07
CA LYS A 168 -31.27 12.38 -3.67
C LYS A 168 -30.88 13.59 -2.82
N THR A 169 -29.72 14.22 -3.07
CA THR A 169 -29.31 15.45 -2.38
C THR A 169 -30.15 16.66 -2.83
N LYS A 170 -30.59 16.71 -4.10
CA LYS A 170 -31.47 17.77 -4.62
C LYS A 170 -32.91 17.64 -4.12
N GLU A 171 -33.41 16.43 -3.91
CA GLU A 171 -34.77 16.15 -3.42
C GLU A 171 -34.93 16.34 -1.90
N LYS A 172 -33.84 16.38 -1.13
CA LYS A 172 -33.91 16.61 0.33
C LYS A 172 -34.29 18.09 0.58
N PRO A 173 -35.43 18.40 1.24
CA PRO A 173 -35.81 19.78 1.50
C PRO A 173 -34.75 20.45 2.39
N LYS A 174 -34.34 21.69 2.05
CA LYS A 174 -33.52 22.53 2.94
C LYS A 174 -34.32 22.89 4.19
N SER A 175 -34.38 22.02 5.19
CA SER A 175 -35.01 22.34 6.47
C SER A 175 -34.01 23.04 7.42
N ARG A 176 -34.27 24.34 7.58
CA ARG A 176 -33.98 25.24 8.71
C ARG A 176 -32.52 25.58 9.04
N THR A 177 -32.15 26.80 8.63
CA THR A 177 -31.31 27.73 9.39
C THR A 177 -31.64 27.70 10.89
N LYS A 178 -30.65 27.36 11.71
CA LYS A 178 -30.74 27.46 13.18
C LYS A 178 -30.46 28.91 13.56
N ALA A 179 -31.48 29.61 14.03
CA ALA A 179 -31.37 30.96 14.57
C ALA A 179 -30.44 30.96 15.80
N LEU A 180 -29.38 31.78 15.75
CA LEU A 180 -28.61 32.14 16.94
C LEU A 180 -29.46 33.12 17.76
N LYS A 181 -29.88 32.69 18.95
CA LYS A 181 -30.60 33.51 19.91
C LYS A 181 -29.56 34.26 20.75
N ALA A 182 -29.49 35.58 20.58
CA ALA A 182 -28.76 36.46 21.50
C ALA A 182 -29.55 36.59 22.82
N PRO A 183 -28.91 36.57 24.00
CA PRO A 183 -29.50 37.15 25.19
C PRO A 183 -29.16 38.64 25.29
N ALA A 184 -30.14 39.38 25.78
CA ALA A 184 -30.19 40.83 25.88
C ALA A 184 -29.21 41.38 26.94
N ALA A 185 -28.80 42.62 26.70
CA ALA A 185 -28.00 43.45 27.58
C ALA A 185 -28.79 43.86 28.83
N GLU A 186 -28.15 43.74 30.00
CA GLU A 186 -28.40 44.61 31.15
C GLU A 186 -27.23 45.60 31.25
N THR A 187 -27.55 46.87 31.38
CA THR A 187 -26.66 47.97 31.81
C THR A 187 -27.46 48.84 32.80
N PRO A 188 -26.86 49.74 33.59
CA PRO A 188 -25.44 49.92 33.91
C PRO A 188 -25.18 50.16 35.42
N ALA A 189 -23.92 50.17 35.84
CA ALA A 189 -23.47 50.99 36.96
C ALA A 189 -22.14 51.66 36.63
N ARG A 190 -22.07 52.91 37.04
CA ARG A 190 -21.13 53.99 36.71
C ARG A 190 -19.87 53.91 37.58
N ASN A 191 -18.87 54.72 37.21
CA ASN A 191 -17.69 55.18 38.00
C ASN A 191 -16.49 54.20 38.06
N ASP A 192 -15.21 54.59 37.99
CA ASP A 192 -14.49 55.87 37.93
C ASP A 192 -13.07 55.64 37.35
N LEU A 193 -12.60 56.61 36.54
CA LEU A 193 -11.28 57.28 36.51
C LEU A 193 -9.96 56.57 36.91
N GLY A 194 -8.91 56.81 36.09
CA GLY A 194 -7.49 56.92 36.50
C GLY A 194 -6.58 55.79 35.99
N THR A 195 -5.80 55.92 34.92
CA THR A 195 -4.48 56.60 34.77
C THR A 195 -3.28 55.80 35.34
N ALA A 196 -2.23 55.69 34.50
CA ALA A 196 -0.83 55.30 34.74
C ALA A 196 -0.58 53.79 35.00
N ALA A 197 0.42 53.13 34.41
CA ALA A 197 1.50 53.48 33.48
C ALA A 197 1.93 52.19 32.77
#